data_AF-A0A4Q6GB30-F1
#
_entry.id   AF-A0A4Q6GB30-F1
#
_cell.length_a   1.000
_cell.length_b   1.000
_cell.length_c   1.000
_cell.angle_alpha   90.00
_cell.angle_beta   90.00
_cell.angle_gamma   90.00
#
_symmetry.space_group_name_H-M   'P 1'
#
loop_
_entity.id
_entity.type
_entity.pdbx_description
1 polymer ?
#
loop_
_entity_poly.entity_id
_entity_poly.type
_entity_poly.pdbx_seq_one_letter_code
_entity_poly.pdbx_strand_id
1 'polypeptide(L)'
;MKISNLIEDHQGAGEDTFASDIRDGLSAPTKSISAKYFYDDKGSELFQKITQVDDYYLTRKEYSILSDIQTVLPRKLGLKEIDIVELGVGDGHKSRLLIDGFLAEGCQVKFYPIDISAKAMELLETNVHERPGLEIEGIVAEYFEGLSHVSAKSDRNQLVLFLGSNIGNFDRGFSLEFLKSLRASLDKGSYALIGFDLKKDVHVLSKAYNDGAGYTEQFNLNLLSRINTELGGSFDIDSFQHHGFYNPRLGTMESYLVSLKNQEVYIERFGQSFHFDEFEPIHLEYSFKFLESDINRLAEQSGFRIVEHFSDSDHYFIDSLWEAI
;
A
#
# COMPACT_ATOMS: atom_id res chain seq x y z
N MET A 1 -11.22 -19.63 4.38
CA MET A 1 -9.77 -19.46 4.64
C MET A 1 -9.51 -19.45 6.15
N LYS A 2 -8.35 -19.90 6.65
CA LYS A 2 -7.97 -19.70 8.07
C LYS A 2 -7.47 -18.27 8.26
N ILE A 3 -7.91 -17.57 9.32
CA ILE A 3 -7.44 -16.21 9.65
C ILE A 3 -6.74 -16.21 11.02
N SER A 4 -5.56 -15.60 11.11
CA SER A 4 -4.85 -15.28 12.34
C SER A 4 -4.93 -13.78 12.58
N ASN A 5 -5.61 -13.33 13.64
CA ASN A 5 -5.64 -11.92 14.02
C ASN A 5 -4.61 -11.66 15.11
N LEU A 6 -3.58 -10.85 14.80
CA LEU A 6 -2.50 -10.49 15.72
C LEU A 6 -2.72 -9.09 16.34
N ILE A 7 -3.65 -8.29 15.78
CA ILE A 7 -3.98 -6.95 16.26
C ILE A 7 -4.93 -7.00 17.48
N GLU A 8 -5.77 -8.03 17.59
CA GLU A 8 -6.77 -8.17 18.66
C GLU A 8 -6.19 -8.40 20.06
N ASP A 9 -4.94 -8.81 20.21
CA ASP A 9 -4.26 -8.84 21.52
C ASP A 9 -3.97 -7.41 22.07
N HIS A 10 -4.33 -6.38 21.31
CA HIS A 10 -4.16 -4.96 21.62
C HIS A 10 -5.43 -4.11 21.43
N GLN A 11 -6.64 -4.61 21.75
CA GLN A 11 -7.91 -3.86 21.55
C GLN A 11 -8.02 -2.48 22.26
N GLY A 12 -7.07 -2.07 23.09
CA GLY A 12 -6.95 -0.69 23.57
C GLY A 12 -5.96 0.20 22.80
N ALA A 13 -5.03 -0.38 22.04
CA ALA A 13 -3.92 0.36 21.43
C ALA A 13 -4.26 0.98 20.06
N GLY A 14 -5.18 0.39 19.28
CA GLY A 14 -5.49 0.86 17.92
C GLY A 14 -6.21 2.22 17.89
N GLU A 15 -7.30 2.37 18.65
CA GLU A 15 -8.01 3.65 18.80
C GLU A 15 -7.12 4.71 19.46
N ASP A 16 -6.34 4.32 20.47
CA ASP A 16 -5.44 5.25 21.16
C ASP A 16 -4.29 5.69 20.24
N THR A 17 -3.82 4.84 19.33
CA THR A 17 -2.82 5.21 18.32
C THR A 17 -3.41 6.16 17.29
N PHE A 18 -4.63 5.90 16.77
CA PHE A 18 -5.29 6.83 15.85
C PHE A 18 -5.51 8.20 16.48
N ALA A 19 -6.09 8.26 17.68
CA ALA A 19 -6.30 9.52 18.39
C ALA A 19 -4.98 10.26 18.65
N SER A 20 -3.91 9.55 19.05
CA SER A 20 -2.59 10.15 19.28
C SER A 20 -1.98 10.70 18.00
N ASP A 21 -1.97 9.93 16.91
CA ASP A 21 -1.39 10.34 15.63
C ASP A 21 -2.15 11.54 15.03
N ILE A 22 -3.48 11.59 15.17
CA ILE A 22 -4.29 12.76 14.76
C ILE A 22 -3.94 13.98 15.61
N ARG A 23 -3.88 13.84 16.93
CA ARG A 23 -3.54 14.96 17.82
C ARG A 23 -2.16 15.51 17.49
N ASP A 24 -1.17 14.65 17.33
CA ASP A 24 0.21 15.05 17.10
C ASP A 24 0.37 15.68 15.70
N GLY A 25 -0.28 15.09 14.69
CA GLY A 25 -0.30 15.57 13.31
C GLY A 25 -0.98 16.93 13.13
N LEU A 26 -2.09 17.19 13.84
CA LEU A 26 -2.79 18.48 13.81
C LEU A 26 -2.16 19.53 14.73
N SER A 27 -1.37 19.12 15.73
CA SER A 27 -0.61 20.04 16.61
C SER A 27 0.70 20.53 15.98
N ALA A 28 1.16 19.88 14.91
CA ALA A 28 2.42 20.25 14.25
C ALA A 28 2.30 21.63 13.56
N PRO A 29 3.41 22.41 13.48
CA PRO A 29 3.42 23.68 12.74
C PRO A 29 3.05 23.54 11.27
N THR A 30 3.35 22.38 10.68
CA THR A 30 2.89 21.95 9.37
C THR A 30 1.99 20.74 9.57
N LYS A 31 0.67 20.95 9.48
CA LYS A 31 -0.30 19.92 9.80
C LYS A 31 -0.21 18.76 8.81
N SER A 32 -0.24 17.54 9.33
CA SER A 32 -0.20 16.33 8.50
C SER A 32 -0.97 15.19 9.13
N ILE A 33 -1.59 14.34 8.32
CA ILE A 33 -2.21 13.10 8.78
C ILE A 33 -1.68 11.95 7.94
N SER A 34 -1.35 10.82 8.58
CA SER A 34 -0.79 9.66 7.87
C SER A 34 -1.80 9.01 6.93
N ALA A 35 -1.36 8.73 5.70
CA ALA A 35 -2.14 8.00 4.68
C ALA A 35 -2.62 6.61 5.13
N LYS A 36 -2.00 5.98 6.15
CA LYS A 36 -2.47 4.69 6.70
C LYS A 36 -3.92 4.77 7.22
N TYR A 37 -4.39 5.96 7.58
CA TYR A 37 -5.74 6.18 8.10
C TYR A 37 -6.81 6.36 7.02
N PHE A 38 -6.45 6.35 5.74
CA PHE A 38 -7.44 6.38 4.67
C PHE A 38 -8.30 5.12 4.59
N TYR A 39 -7.81 3.98 5.05
CA TYR A 39 -8.40 2.67 4.77
C TYR A 39 -9.35 2.20 5.88
N ASP A 40 -10.32 3.04 6.27
CA ASP A 40 -11.54 2.54 6.89
C ASP A 40 -12.41 1.82 5.84
N ASP A 41 -13.57 1.29 6.22
CA ASP A 41 -14.45 0.57 5.30
C ASP A 41 -14.81 1.42 4.07
N LYS A 42 -15.22 2.68 4.30
CA LYS A 42 -15.63 3.60 3.23
C LYS A 42 -14.45 4.04 2.37
N GLY A 43 -13.30 4.33 2.96
CA GLY A 43 -12.10 4.69 2.23
C GLY A 43 -11.59 3.55 1.36
N SER A 44 -11.67 2.31 1.86
CA SER A 44 -11.35 1.11 1.07
C SER A 44 -12.26 0.96 -0.15
N GLU A 45 -13.57 1.18 0.00
CA GLU A 45 -14.53 1.21 -1.13
C GLU A 45 -14.23 2.33 -2.13
N LEU A 46 -13.86 3.52 -1.63
CA LEU A 46 -13.47 4.65 -2.49
C LEU A 46 -12.20 4.34 -3.27
N PHE A 47 -11.20 3.73 -2.63
CA PHE A 47 -9.98 3.30 -3.30
C PHE A 47 -10.27 2.26 -4.39
N GLN A 48 -11.17 1.30 -4.15
CA GLN A 48 -11.61 0.37 -5.20
C GLN A 48 -12.25 1.07 -6.40
N LYS A 49 -12.96 2.18 -6.20
CA LYS A 49 -13.48 3.00 -7.31
C LYS A 49 -12.35 3.74 -8.03
N ILE A 50 -11.37 4.27 -7.28
CA ILE A 50 -10.17 4.91 -7.86
C ILE A 50 -9.42 3.94 -8.77
N THR A 51 -9.20 2.69 -8.35
CA THR A 51 -8.48 1.71 -9.18
C THR A 51 -9.19 1.34 -10.49
N GLN A 52 -10.49 1.64 -10.61
CA GLN A 52 -11.32 1.36 -11.77
C GLN A 52 -11.45 2.55 -12.74
N VAL A 53 -11.12 3.78 -12.33
CA VAL A 53 -11.22 4.94 -13.24
C VAL A 53 -10.09 4.97 -14.26
N ASP A 54 -10.39 5.48 -15.46
CA ASP A 54 -9.40 5.55 -16.55
C ASP A 54 -8.19 6.44 -16.20
N ASP A 55 -8.39 7.49 -15.41
CA ASP A 55 -7.32 8.39 -14.99
C ASP A 55 -6.26 7.69 -14.09
N TYR A 56 -6.67 6.69 -13.29
CA TYR A 56 -5.77 5.94 -12.41
C TYR A 56 -5.17 4.72 -13.12
N TYR A 57 -4.12 4.94 -13.90
CA TYR A 57 -3.53 3.89 -14.73
C TYR A 57 -2.83 2.77 -13.94
N LEU A 58 -2.35 3.05 -12.71
CA LEU A 58 -1.36 2.23 -11.99
C LEU A 58 -1.81 0.77 -11.88
N THR A 59 -3.03 0.54 -11.40
CA THR A 59 -3.58 -0.81 -11.20
C THR A 59 -3.64 -1.59 -12.51
N ARG A 60 -4.07 -0.96 -13.60
CA ARG A 60 -4.16 -1.63 -14.91
C ARG A 60 -2.78 -1.96 -15.48
N LYS A 61 -1.80 -1.09 -15.27
CA LYS A 61 -0.42 -1.30 -15.72
C LYS A 61 0.24 -2.45 -14.98
N GLU A 62 0.19 -2.43 -13.66
CA GLU A 62 0.72 -3.53 -12.84
C GLU A 62 0.00 -4.85 -13.16
N TYR A 63 -1.33 -4.84 -13.28
CA TYR A 63 -2.09 -6.04 -13.65
C TYR A 63 -1.63 -6.63 -15.00
N SER A 64 -1.37 -5.79 -16.00
CA SER A 64 -0.86 -6.25 -17.30
C SER A 64 0.52 -6.91 -17.19
N ILE A 65 1.42 -6.34 -16.38
CA ILE A 65 2.75 -6.91 -16.13
C ILE A 65 2.62 -8.28 -15.47
N LEU A 66 1.82 -8.37 -14.40
CA LEU A 66 1.59 -9.61 -13.67
C LEU A 66 0.97 -10.70 -14.55
N SER A 67 0.08 -10.31 -15.47
CA SER A 67 -0.52 -11.23 -16.44
C SER A 67 0.51 -11.77 -17.44
N ASP A 68 1.41 -10.91 -17.92
CA ASP A 68 2.48 -11.30 -18.85
C ASP A 68 3.50 -12.23 -18.19
N ILE A 69 3.80 -12.02 -16.90
CA ILE A 69 4.80 -12.83 -16.19
C ILE A 69 4.22 -14.07 -15.50
N GLN A 70 2.90 -14.28 -15.51
CA GLN A 70 2.24 -15.35 -14.76
C GLN A 70 2.85 -16.74 -15.02
N THR A 71 3.29 -17.03 -16.24
CA THR A 71 3.97 -18.31 -16.57
C THR A 71 5.50 -18.20 -16.59
N VAL A 72 6.03 -16.98 -16.73
CA VAL A 72 7.46 -16.72 -16.81
C VAL A 72 8.10 -16.83 -15.43
N LEU A 73 7.47 -16.22 -14.41
CA LEU A 73 8.01 -16.15 -13.06
C LEU A 73 8.15 -17.54 -12.42
N PRO A 74 7.13 -18.43 -12.42
CA PRO A 74 7.28 -19.76 -11.84
C PRO A 74 8.36 -20.61 -12.51
N ARG A 75 8.47 -20.57 -13.85
CA ARG A 75 9.50 -21.28 -14.61
C ARG A 75 10.90 -20.77 -14.30
N LYS A 76 11.03 -19.45 -14.09
CA LYS A 76 12.29 -18.81 -13.74
C LYS A 76 12.77 -19.22 -12.35
N LEU A 77 11.86 -19.30 -11.38
CA LEU A 77 12.20 -19.74 -10.02
C LEU A 77 12.42 -21.26 -9.97
N GLY A 78 11.67 -22.04 -10.74
CA GLY A 78 11.85 -23.49 -10.86
C GLY A 78 11.61 -24.27 -9.55
N LEU A 79 10.83 -23.69 -8.63
CA LEU A 79 10.57 -24.23 -7.30
C LEU A 79 9.38 -25.21 -7.32
N LYS A 80 9.49 -26.30 -6.53
CA LYS A 80 8.40 -27.29 -6.39
C LYS A 80 7.38 -26.89 -5.33
N GLU A 81 7.79 -26.11 -4.36
CA GLU A 81 6.95 -25.55 -3.32
C GLU A 81 7.44 -24.14 -2.99
N ILE A 82 6.50 -23.26 -2.65
CA ILE A 82 6.78 -21.86 -2.36
C ILE A 82 5.74 -21.29 -1.40
N ASP A 83 6.19 -20.39 -0.54
CA ASP A 83 5.30 -19.55 0.25
C ASP A 83 5.20 -18.18 -0.44
N ILE A 84 4.00 -17.80 -0.86
CA ILE A 84 3.73 -16.47 -1.39
C ILE A 84 3.19 -15.63 -0.26
N VAL A 85 3.86 -14.55 0.09
CA VAL A 85 3.45 -13.62 1.15
C VAL A 85 3.12 -12.30 0.50
N GLU A 86 1.98 -11.68 0.78
CA GLU A 86 1.67 -10.36 0.23
C GLU A 86 1.44 -9.34 1.33
N LEU A 87 2.13 -8.21 1.23
CA LEU A 87 2.04 -7.10 2.17
C LEU A 87 1.02 -6.09 1.64
N GLY A 88 -0.14 -5.99 2.29
CA GLY A 88 -1.25 -5.15 1.85
C GLY A 88 -2.01 -5.77 0.68
N VAL A 89 -2.65 -6.93 0.94
CA VAL A 89 -3.26 -7.78 -0.09
C VAL A 89 -4.43 -7.11 -0.83
N GLY A 90 -5.17 -6.22 -0.17
CA GLY A 90 -6.42 -5.69 -0.72
C GLY A 90 -7.43 -6.81 -1.03
N ASP A 91 -7.90 -6.89 -2.27
CA ASP A 91 -8.85 -7.93 -2.72
C ASP A 91 -8.18 -9.14 -3.41
N GLY A 92 -6.84 -9.14 -3.53
CA GLY A 92 -6.02 -10.21 -4.10
C GLY A 92 -6.23 -10.54 -5.59
N HIS A 93 -6.88 -9.67 -6.38
CA HIS A 93 -7.07 -9.94 -7.81
C HIS A 93 -5.74 -10.03 -8.59
N LYS A 94 -4.71 -9.29 -8.14
CA LYS A 94 -3.34 -9.33 -8.68
C LYS A 94 -2.58 -10.59 -8.27
N SER A 95 -2.62 -10.93 -6.98
CA SER A 95 -1.99 -12.13 -6.41
C SER A 95 -2.49 -13.39 -7.07
N ARG A 96 -3.79 -13.43 -7.40
CA ARG A 96 -4.41 -14.56 -8.11
C ARG A 96 -3.63 -14.94 -9.38
N LEU A 97 -3.19 -13.97 -10.18
CA LEU A 97 -2.45 -14.22 -11.42
C LEU A 97 -1.15 -14.99 -11.18
N LEU A 98 -0.38 -14.55 -10.19
CA LEU A 98 0.88 -15.20 -9.85
C LEU A 98 0.64 -16.59 -9.26
N ILE A 99 -0.31 -16.71 -8.33
CA ILE A 99 -0.68 -17.99 -7.71
C ILE A 99 -1.12 -19.00 -8.78
N ASP A 100 -2.01 -18.61 -9.69
CA ASP A 100 -2.46 -19.45 -10.80
C ASP A 100 -1.29 -19.91 -11.68
N GLY A 101 -0.36 -19.01 -11.96
CA GLY A 101 0.89 -19.31 -12.65
C GLY A 101 1.70 -20.41 -11.98
N PHE A 102 1.97 -20.29 -10.67
CA PHE A 102 2.73 -21.29 -9.92
C PHE A 102 2.02 -22.65 -9.88
N LEU A 103 0.69 -22.66 -9.66
CA LEU A 103 -0.09 -23.88 -9.65
C LEU A 103 -0.11 -24.58 -11.02
N ALA A 104 -0.20 -23.81 -12.11
CA ALA A 104 -0.19 -24.35 -13.48
C ALA A 104 1.13 -25.05 -13.83
N GLU A 105 2.25 -24.60 -13.26
CA GLU A 105 3.56 -25.25 -13.39
C GLU A 105 3.77 -26.38 -12.34
N GLY A 106 2.73 -26.75 -11.60
CA GLY A 106 2.73 -27.87 -10.65
C GLY A 106 3.37 -27.57 -9.29
N CYS A 107 3.59 -26.28 -8.97
CA CYS A 107 4.13 -25.86 -7.68
C CYS A 107 3.09 -26.00 -6.56
N GLN A 108 3.52 -26.41 -5.36
CA GLN A 108 2.70 -26.32 -4.15
C GLN A 108 2.84 -24.93 -3.55
N VAL A 109 1.74 -24.20 -3.46
CA VAL A 109 1.71 -22.81 -2.98
C VAL A 109 1.04 -22.77 -1.61
N LYS A 110 1.68 -22.10 -0.65
CA LYS A 110 0.96 -21.59 0.52
C LYS A 110 0.95 -20.08 0.47
N PHE A 111 -0.25 -19.50 0.45
CA PHE A 111 -0.45 -18.07 0.33
C PHE A 111 -0.76 -17.45 1.70
N TYR A 112 0.03 -16.44 2.07
CA TYR A 112 -0.09 -15.68 3.31
C TYR A 112 -0.37 -14.21 2.98
N PRO A 113 -1.64 -13.85 2.79
CA PRO A 113 -2.03 -12.45 2.66
C PRO A 113 -1.95 -11.77 4.04
N ILE A 114 -1.20 -10.67 4.12
CA ILE A 114 -1.04 -9.86 5.33
C ILE A 114 -1.68 -8.49 5.08
N ASP A 115 -2.56 -8.08 5.99
CA ASP A 115 -3.17 -6.75 5.96
C ASP A 115 -3.51 -6.29 7.38
N ILE A 116 -3.54 -5.00 7.63
CA ILE A 116 -4.02 -4.46 8.92
C ILE A 116 -5.55 -4.53 9.01
N SER A 117 -6.23 -4.63 7.87
CA SER A 117 -7.68 -4.68 7.78
C SER A 117 -8.18 -6.12 7.72
N ALA A 118 -8.97 -6.52 8.72
CA ALA A 118 -9.71 -7.79 8.66
C ALA A 118 -10.66 -7.84 7.46
N LYS A 119 -11.16 -6.68 6.99
CA LYS A 119 -12.03 -6.59 5.81
C LYS A 119 -11.32 -7.00 4.53
N ALA A 120 -10.00 -6.76 4.43
CA ALA A 120 -9.22 -7.22 3.28
C ALA A 120 -9.28 -8.75 3.14
N MET A 121 -9.29 -9.48 4.25
CA MET A 121 -9.42 -10.95 4.23
C MET A 121 -10.79 -11.39 3.70
N GLU A 122 -11.87 -10.67 4.00
CA GLU A 122 -13.20 -10.94 3.44
C GLU A 122 -13.26 -10.66 1.93
N LEU A 123 -12.67 -9.53 1.50
CA LEU A 123 -12.62 -9.13 0.10
C LEU A 123 -11.78 -10.12 -0.72
N LEU A 124 -10.67 -10.59 -0.16
CA LEU A 124 -9.80 -11.57 -0.78
C LEU A 124 -10.53 -12.87 -1.15
N GLU A 125 -11.45 -13.33 -0.30
CA GLU A 125 -12.25 -14.54 -0.56
C GLU A 125 -13.12 -14.40 -1.81
N THR A 126 -13.27 -13.21 -2.41
CA THR A 126 -13.98 -13.06 -3.69
C THR A 126 -13.11 -13.44 -4.90
N ASN A 127 -11.79 -13.39 -4.77
CA ASN A 127 -10.85 -13.59 -5.88
C ASN A 127 -9.97 -14.84 -5.70
N VAL A 128 -9.63 -15.22 -4.47
CA VAL A 128 -8.66 -16.31 -4.21
C VAL A 128 -9.28 -17.35 -3.27
N HIS A 129 -9.36 -18.59 -3.74
CA HIS A 129 -9.92 -19.71 -2.99
C HIS A 129 -8.94 -20.89 -2.91
N GLU A 130 -8.92 -21.57 -1.76
CA GLU A 130 -8.20 -22.83 -1.61
C GLU A 130 -8.64 -23.86 -2.66
N ARG A 131 -7.66 -24.58 -3.21
CA ARG A 131 -7.84 -25.60 -4.24
C ARG A 131 -6.62 -26.53 -4.25
N PRO A 132 -6.64 -27.68 -4.94
CA PRO A 132 -5.49 -28.59 -4.95
C PRO A 132 -4.18 -27.87 -5.30
N GLY A 133 -3.19 -27.98 -4.40
CA GLY A 133 -1.90 -27.29 -4.53
C GLY A 133 -1.85 -25.89 -3.91
N LEU A 134 -2.96 -25.33 -3.43
CA LEU A 134 -3.02 -24.01 -2.78
C LEU A 134 -3.66 -24.10 -1.39
N GLU A 135 -2.88 -23.71 -0.37
CA GLU A 135 -3.34 -23.45 0.99
C GLU A 135 -3.32 -21.94 1.26
N ILE A 136 -4.28 -21.42 2.04
CA ILE A 136 -4.35 -19.99 2.35
C ILE A 136 -4.50 -19.75 3.85
N GLU A 137 -3.62 -18.92 4.40
CA GLU A 137 -3.68 -18.46 5.80
C GLU A 137 -3.60 -16.94 5.85
N GLY A 138 -4.75 -16.29 6.04
CA GLY A 138 -4.82 -14.85 6.19
C GLY A 138 -4.30 -14.38 7.54
N ILE A 139 -3.60 -13.25 7.53
CA ILE A 139 -2.94 -12.68 8.72
C ILE A 139 -3.37 -11.21 8.83
N VAL A 140 -4.08 -10.90 9.91
CA VAL A 140 -4.43 -9.52 10.26
C VAL A 140 -3.36 -8.98 11.19
N ALA A 141 -2.42 -8.20 10.64
CA ALA A 141 -1.23 -7.71 11.34
C ALA A 141 -0.53 -6.57 10.58
N GLU A 142 0.36 -5.85 11.26
CA GLU A 142 1.36 -5.02 10.60
C GLU A 142 2.33 -5.88 9.78
N TYR A 143 2.93 -5.31 8.73
CA TYR A 143 3.70 -6.07 7.73
C TYR A 143 4.80 -6.97 8.31
N PHE A 144 5.67 -6.43 9.17
CA PHE A 144 6.81 -7.19 9.72
C PHE A 144 6.43 -8.15 10.83
N GLU A 145 5.35 -7.86 11.57
CA GLU A 145 4.78 -8.79 12.53
C GLU A 145 4.20 -10.01 11.80
N GLY A 146 3.42 -9.77 10.75
CA GLY A 146 2.89 -10.82 9.89
C GLY A 146 3.99 -11.65 9.23
N LEU A 147 5.03 -11.01 8.67
CA LEU A 147 6.18 -11.72 8.11
C LEU A 147 6.88 -12.60 9.14
N SER A 148 7.11 -12.08 10.35
CA SER A 148 7.73 -12.85 11.44
C SER A 148 6.89 -14.08 11.82
N HIS A 149 5.56 -13.94 11.83
CA HIS A 149 4.64 -15.06 12.07
C HIS A 149 4.70 -16.12 10.97
N VAL A 150 4.87 -15.73 9.70
CA VAL A 150 5.05 -16.67 8.59
C VAL A 150 6.39 -17.42 8.71
N SER A 151 7.49 -16.68 8.92
CA SER A 151 8.83 -17.27 9.00
C SER A 151 9.00 -18.19 10.23
N ALA A 152 8.21 -18.00 11.29
CA ALA A 152 8.20 -18.92 12.42
C ALA A 152 7.51 -20.28 12.13
N LYS A 153 6.79 -20.41 11.01
CA LYS A 153 5.95 -21.58 10.68
C LYS A 153 6.45 -22.39 9.48
N SER A 154 7.31 -21.81 8.65
CA SER A 154 7.69 -22.41 7.38
C SER A 154 9.14 -22.09 7.04
N ASP A 155 9.86 -23.13 6.61
CA ASP A 155 11.25 -23.03 6.13
C ASP A 155 11.32 -22.98 4.59
N ARG A 156 10.19 -22.79 3.90
CA ARG A 156 10.14 -22.73 2.43
C ARG A 156 10.72 -21.42 1.91
N ASN A 157 11.20 -21.45 0.66
CA ASN A 157 11.51 -20.22 -0.06
C ASN A 157 10.24 -19.35 -0.15
N GLN A 158 10.40 -18.08 0.18
CA GLN A 158 9.31 -17.10 0.16
C GLN A 158 9.40 -16.24 -1.11
N LEU A 159 8.25 -15.91 -1.68
CA LEU A 159 8.09 -14.80 -2.62
C LEU A 159 7.21 -13.74 -1.94
N VAL A 160 7.84 -12.66 -1.48
CA VAL A 160 7.12 -11.53 -0.88
C VAL A 160 6.67 -10.58 -1.98
N LEU A 161 5.38 -10.33 -2.06
CA LEU A 161 4.76 -9.38 -2.95
C LEU A 161 4.55 -8.06 -2.20
N PHE A 162 5.09 -6.97 -2.74
CA PHE A 162 4.79 -5.61 -2.28
C PHE A 162 4.40 -4.75 -3.48
N LEU A 163 3.12 -4.87 -3.84
CA LEU A 163 2.56 -4.38 -5.09
C LEU A 163 1.90 -3.00 -4.91
N GLY A 164 1.39 -2.44 -6.00
CA GLY A 164 0.64 -1.19 -6.06
C GLY A 164 1.48 0.06 -5.92
N SER A 165 2.81 -0.06 -5.98
CA SER A 165 3.74 1.03 -5.68
C SER A 165 3.54 1.62 -4.27
N ASN A 166 3.10 0.80 -3.31
CA ASN A 166 2.97 1.17 -1.89
C ASN A 166 4.30 1.68 -1.29
N ILE A 167 5.45 1.19 -1.80
CA ILE A 167 6.78 1.71 -1.43
C ILE A 167 6.92 3.21 -1.70
N GLY A 168 6.17 3.75 -2.67
CA GLY A 168 6.12 5.17 -2.98
C GLY A 168 5.50 6.02 -1.87
N ASN A 169 4.76 5.43 -0.93
CA ASN A 169 4.15 6.15 0.19
C ASN A 169 5.14 6.51 1.30
N PHE A 170 6.36 5.97 1.18
CA PHE A 170 7.45 6.25 2.08
C PHE A 170 8.37 7.31 1.46
N ASP A 171 8.94 8.18 2.31
CA ASP A 171 10.06 8.98 1.86
C ASP A 171 11.26 8.07 1.48
N ARG A 172 12.27 8.66 0.84
CA ARG A 172 13.42 7.88 0.37
C ARG A 172 14.21 7.19 1.48
N GLY A 173 14.28 7.80 2.66
CA GLY A 173 14.97 7.21 3.80
C GLY A 173 14.19 6.04 4.37
N PHE A 174 12.90 6.24 4.59
CA PHE A 174 12.01 5.20 5.11
C PHE A 174 11.84 4.03 4.12
N SER A 175 11.78 4.31 2.82
CA SER A 175 11.79 3.27 1.76
C SER A 175 13.00 2.35 1.89
N LEU A 176 14.20 2.91 2.08
CA LEU A 176 15.42 2.13 2.21
C LEU A 176 15.43 1.30 3.51
N GLU A 177 15.02 1.88 4.64
CA GLU A 177 14.98 1.17 5.92
C GLU A 177 13.90 0.07 5.93
N PHE A 178 12.75 0.31 5.29
CA PHE A 178 11.74 -0.72 5.04
C PHE A 178 12.33 -1.88 4.24
N LEU A 179 13.01 -1.59 3.13
CA LEU A 179 13.61 -2.63 2.27
C LEU A 179 14.74 -3.39 2.98
N LYS A 180 15.56 -2.74 3.81
CA LYS A 180 16.55 -3.44 4.65
C LYS A 180 15.89 -4.35 5.67
N SER A 181 14.80 -3.90 6.29
CA SER A 181 14.03 -4.71 7.23
C SER A 181 13.40 -5.91 6.53
N LEU A 182 12.83 -5.70 5.34
CA LEU A 182 12.32 -6.78 4.48
C LEU A 182 13.45 -7.76 4.11
N ARG A 183 14.62 -7.27 3.71
CA ARG A 183 15.78 -8.13 3.47
C ARG A 183 16.12 -8.96 4.70
N ALA A 184 16.18 -8.36 5.88
CA ALA A 184 16.54 -9.04 7.12
C ALA A 184 15.52 -10.12 7.54
N SER A 185 14.25 -9.99 7.14
CA SER A 185 13.20 -10.98 7.38
C SER A 185 13.24 -12.19 6.43
N LEU A 186 14.08 -12.16 5.39
CA LEU A 186 14.11 -13.18 4.33
C LEU A 186 15.37 -14.05 4.39
N ASP A 187 15.14 -15.35 4.33
CA ASP A 187 16.21 -16.32 4.13
C ASP A 187 16.83 -16.24 2.74
N LYS A 188 18.04 -16.77 2.61
CA LYS A 188 18.75 -16.83 1.34
C LYS A 188 17.95 -17.66 0.32
N GLY A 189 17.80 -17.11 -0.88
CA GLY A 189 17.03 -17.75 -1.96
C GLY A 189 15.52 -17.47 -1.87
N SER A 190 15.06 -16.66 -0.92
CA SER A 190 13.76 -16.02 -0.99
C SER A 190 13.81 -14.76 -1.87
N TYR A 191 12.65 -14.34 -2.35
CA TYR A 191 12.49 -13.28 -3.33
C TYR A 191 11.51 -12.22 -2.83
N ALA A 192 11.67 -11.00 -3.33
CA ALA A 192 10.69 -9.93 -3.24
C ALA A 192 10.31 -9.49 -4.66
N LEU A 193 9.01 -9.41 -4.96
CA LEU A 193 8.49 -8.76 -6.17
C LEU A 193 7.84 -7.44 -5.74
N ILE A 194 8.47 -6.34 -6.13
CA ILE A 194 8.09 -5.01 -5.66
C ILE A 194 7.64 -4.16 -6.85
N GLY A 195 6.44 -3.59 -6.75
CA GLY A 195 5.89 -2.69 -7.75
C GLY A 195 6.39 -1.25 -7.55
N PHE A 196 6.76 -0.57 -8.63
CA PHE A 196 7.24 0.80 -8.66
C PHE A 196 6.56 1.60 -9.77
N ASP A 197 5.85 2.66 -9.40
CA ASP A 197 5.30 3.61 -10.36
C ASP A 197 6.40 4.58 -10.84
N LEU A 198 6.60 4.68 -12.15
CA LEU A 198 7.74 5.40 -12.72
C LEU A 198 7.49 6.90 -12.90
N LYS A 199 8.56 7.68 -12.95
CA LYS A 199 8.48 9.07 -13.42
C LYS A 199 8.08 9.09 -14.89
N LYS A 200 7.11 9.92 -15.22
CA LYS A 200 6.53 10.07 -16.56
C LYS A 200 5.96 11.47 -16.72
N ASP A 201 5.22 11.70 -17.81
CA ASP A 201 4.55 12.97 -18.05
C ASP A 201 3.71 13.42 -16.84
N VAL A 202 3.89 14.68 -16.44
CA VAL A 202 3.28 15.23 -15.23
C VAL A 202 1.76 15.31 -15.33
N HIS A 203 1.20 15.47 -16.53
CA HIS A 203 -0.25 15.48 -16.69
C HIS A 203 -0.85 14.10 -16.49
N VAL A 204 -0.15 13.04 -16.92
CA VAL A 204 -0.56 11.65 -16.64
C VAL A 204 -0.54 11.39 -15.14
N LEU A 205 0.55 11.76 -14.45
CA LEU A 205 0.65 11.64 -12.99
C LEU A 205 -0.44 12.45 -12.28
N SER A 206 -0.65 13.70 -12.69
CA SER A 206 -1.60 14.60 -12.02
C SER A 206 -3.04 14.13 -12.18
N LYS A 207 -3.42 13.56 -13.33
CA LYS A 207 -4.76 12.99 -13.52
C LYS A 207 -5.04 11.81 -12.61
N ALA A 208 -4.06 10.93 -12.39
CA ALA A 208 -4.23 9.79 -11.51
C ALA A 208 -4.58 10.20 -10.06
N TYR A 209 -4.16 11.36 -9.59
CA TYR A 209 -4.43 11.85 -8.22
C TYR A 209 -5.44 12.99 -8.16
N ASN A 210 -6.03 13.36 -9.30
CA ASN A 210 -7.05 14.38 -9.44
C ASN A 210 -8.04 13.89 -10.51
N ASP A 211 -8.60 12.70 -10.29
CA ASP A 211 -9.43 12.01 -11.26
C ASP A 211 -10.69 12.83 -11.59
N GLY A 212 -11.13 12.78 -12.86
CA GLY A 212 -12.30 13.53 -13.30
C GLY A 212 -13.62 13.03 -12.69
N ALA A 213 -13.65 11.86 -12.07
CA ALA A 213 -14.82 11.32 -11.38
C ALA A 213 -14.94 11.80 -9.93
N GLY A 214 -13.91 12.45 -9.39
CA GLY A 214 -13.87 13.00 -8.04
C GLY A 214 -13.76 11.95 -6.93
N TYR A 215 -13.32 10.72 -7.23
CA TYR A 215 -13.18 9.68 -6.20
C TYR A 215 -11.96 9.89 -5.31
N THR A 216 -10.83 10.40 -5.84
CA THR A 216 -9.65 10.75 -5.05
C THR A 216 -9.94 11.90 -4.06
N GLU A 217 -10.72 12.90 -4.48
CA GLU A 217 -11.16 13.97 -3.59
C GLU A 217 -12.03 13.42 -2.45
N GLN A 218 -13.03 12.59 -2.79
CA GLN A 218 -13.89 11.94 -1.78
C GLN A 218 -13.10 11.05 -0.83
N PHE A 219 -12.09 10.33 -1.34
CA PHE A 219 -11.19 9.49 -0.54
C PHE A 219 -10.41 10.31 0.47
N ASN A 220 -9.85 11.45 0.05
CA ASN A 220 -9.09 12.31 0.95
C ASN A 220 -9.98 13.00 1.99
N LEU A 221 -11.15 13.53 1.58
CA LEU A 221 -12.13 14.13 2.49
C LEU A 221 -12.75 13.11 3.46
N ASN A 222 -12.77 11.83 3.10
CA ASN A 222 -13.25 10.77 3.99
C ASN A 222 -12.47 10.73 5.31
N LEU A 223 -11.19 11.08 5.29
CA LEU A 223 -10.37 11.11 6.51
C LEU A 223 -10.91 12.09 7.56
N LEU A 224 -11.41 13.25 7.12
CA LEU A 224 -12.08 14.21 8.02
C LEU A 224 -13.41 13.65 8.54
N SER A 225 -14.17 12.97 7.67
CA SER A 225 -15.41 12.30 8.06
C SER A 225 -15.17 11.22 9.12
N ARG A 226 -14.07 10.48 8.97
CA ARG A 226 -13.63 9.45 9.90
C ARG A 226 -13.27 10.05 11.26
N ILE A 227 -12.48 11.13 11.28
CA ILE A 227 -12.12 11.84 12.52
C ILE A 227 -13.38 12.36 13.23
N ASN A 228 -14.34 12.91 12.49
CA ASN A 228 -15.62 13.34 13.05
C ASN A 228 -16.37 12.18 13.71
N THR A 229 -16.41 11.03 13.05
CA THR A 229 -17.18 9.85 13.50
C THR A 229 -16.51 9.12 14.67
N GLU A 230 -15.21 8.85 14.58
CA GLU A 230 -14.48 8.02 15.55
C GLU A 230 -13.94 8.82 16.74
N LEU A 231 -13.58 10.09 16.55
CA LEU A 231 -12.93 10.91 17.57
C LEU A 231 -13.80 12.08 18.08
N GLY A 232 -15.02 12.22 17.56
CA GLY A 232 -15.92 13.34 17.88
C GLY A 232 -15.35 14.67 17.38
N GLY A 233 -14.75 14.66 16.19
CA GLY A 233 -14.29 15.86 15.51
C GLY A 233 -15.42 16.72 14.96
N SER A 234 -15.16 18.02 14.83
CA SER A 234 -16.12 19.01 14.29
C SER A 234 -15.69 19.59 12.93
N PHE A 235 -15.00 18.82 12.09
CA PHE A 235 -14.61 19.28 10.75
C PHE A 235 -15.86 19.61 9.91
N ASP A 236 -15.89 20.81 9.35
CA ASP A 236 -16.82 21.19 8.29
C ASP A 236 -16.20 20.77 6.95
N ILE A 237 -16.54 19.56 6.49
CA ILE A 237 -15.88 18.91 5.34
C ILE A 237 -16.02 19.74 4.06
N ASP A 238 -17.16 20.40 3.86
CA ASP A 238 -17.41 21.26 2.68
C ASP A 238 -16.54 22.52 2.66
N SER A 239 -15.85 22.81 3.78
CA SER A 239 -14.87 23.89 3.90
C SER A 239 -13.42 23.42 3.72
N PHE A 240 -13.21 22.21 3.20
CA PHE A 240 -11.89 21.72 2.77
C PHE A 240 -11.93 21.33 1.30
N GLN A 241 -10.83 21.62 0.60
CA GLN A 241 -10.66 21.25 -0.81
C GLN A 241 -9.49 20.30 -0.97
N HIS A 242 -9.67 19.26 -1.79
CA HIS A 242 -8.56 18.40 -2.24
C HIS A 242 -7.59 19.16 -3.15
N HIS A 243 -6.29 19.01 -2.90
CA HIS A 243 -5.24 19.54 -3.75
C HIS A 243 -4.12 18.50 -3.94
N GLY A 244 -4.12 17.82 -5.09
CA GLY A 244 -3.05 16.94 -5.52
C GLY A 244 -2.11 17.61 -6.51
N PHE A 245 -0.79 17.60 -6.28
CA PHE A 245 0.18 18.15 -7.22
C PHE A 245 1.46 17.32 -7.33
N TYR A 246 2.14 17.40 -8.47
CA TYR A 246 3.45 16.78 -8.65
C TYR A 246 4.56 17.72 -8.20
N ASN A 247 5.37 17.31 -7.22
CA ASN A 247 6.57 18.02 -6.83
C ASN A 247 7.78 17.54 -7.64
N PRO A 248 8.28 18.33 -8.61
CA PRO A 248 9.39 17.91 -9.47
C PRO A 248 10.74 17.87 -8.76
N ARG A 249 10.89 18.52 -7.59
CA ARG A 249 12.14 18.49 -6.81
C ARG A 249 12.29 17.17 -6.06
N LEU A 250 11.20 16.68 -5.46
CA LEU A 250 11.18 15.41 -4.75
C LEU A 250 10.95 14.22 -5.69
N GLY A 251 10.18 14.45 -6.76
CA GLY A 251 9.75 13.42 -7.71
C GLY A 251 8.58 12.61 -7.17
N THR A 252 7.57 13.28 -6.61
CA THR A 252 6.45 12.66 -5.90
C THR A 252 5.16 13.37 -6.22
N MET A 253 4.04 12.64 -6.22
CA MET A 253 2.72 13.25 -6.07
C MET A 253 2.49 13.54 -4.60
N GLU A 254 2.02 14.73 -4.29
CA GLU A 254 1.65 15.13 -2.94
C GLU A 254 0.15 15.40 -2.90
N SER A 255 -0.50 14.98 -1.81
CA SER A 255 -1.93 15.18 -1.59
C SER A 255 -2.18 16.01 -0.33
N TYR A 256 -3.06 17.00 -0.44
CA TYR A 256 -3.42 17.90 0.64
C TYR A 256 -4.93 18.10 0.75
N LEU A 257 -5.38 18.43 1.95
CA LEU A 257 -6.65 19.12 2.16
C LEU A 257 -6.38 20.56 2.56
N VAL A 258 -6.99 21.51 1.84
CA VAL A 258 -6.78 22.94 2.04
C VAL A 258 -8.03 23.54 2.67
N SER A 259 -7.88 24.18 3.83
CA SER A 259 -8.95 24.91 4.49
C SER A 259 -9.41 26.10 3.63
N LEU A 260 -10.70 26.26 3.37
CA LEU A 260 -11.25 27.34 2.53
C LEU A 260 -11.68 28.58 3.34
N LYS A 261 -11.54 28.54 4.68
CA LYS A 261 -11.87 29.64 5.58
C LYS A 261 -11.10 29.50 6.88
N ASN A 262 -11.03 30.56 7.67
CA ASN A 262 -10.59 30.44 9.05
C ASN A 262 -11.58 29.55 9.81
N GLN A 263 -11.12 28.47 10.43
CA GLN A 263 -11.97 27.55 11.17
C GLN A 263 -11.28 26.96 12.39
N GLU A 264 -12.08 26.69 13.41
CA GLU A 264 -11.64 26.03 14.64
C GLU A 264 -12.29 24.66 14.70
N VAL A 265 -11.48 23.60 14.74
CA VAL A 265 -11.97 22.23 14.79
C VAL A 265 -11.72 21.68 16.19
N TYR A 266 -12.80 21.36 16.90
CA TYR A 266 -12.74 20.70 18.20
C TYR A 266 -12.81 19.19 18.02
N ILE A 267 -12.00 18.44 18.79
CA ILE A 267 -12.04 16.97 18.81
C ILE A 267 -12.31 16.52 20.24
N GLU A 268 -13.50 15.93 20.46
CA GLU A 268 -13.99 15.53 21.78
C GLU A 268 -13.10 14.51 22.48
N ARG A 269 -12.59 13.50 21.76
CA ARG A 269 -11.83 12.37 22.33
C ARG A 269 -10.64 12.81 23.19
N PHE A 270 -10.02 13.94 22.89
CA PHE A 270 -8.92 14.50 23.66
C PHE A 270 -9.11 15.98 24.04
N GLY A 271 -10.32 16.51 23.87
CA GLY A 271 -10.75 17.80 24.39
C GLY A 271 -9.95 19.02 23.92
N GLN A 272 -9.43 18.99 22.69
CA GLN A 272 -8.56 20.02 22.14
C GLN A 272 -9.15 20.63 20.86
N SER A 273 -8.91 21.92 20.66
CA SER A 273 -9.21 22.62 19.41
C SER A 273 -7.96 22.83 18.57
N PHE A 274 -8.13 22.79 17.25
CA PHE A 274 -7.12 23.10 16.27
C PHE A 274 -7.58 24.24 15.38
N HIS A 275 -6.76 25.28 15.33
CA HIS A 275 -6.98 26.41 14.44
C HIS A 275 -6.49 26.09 13.04
N PHE A 276 -7.27 26.50 12.03
CA PHE A 276 -6.87 26.52 10.63
C PHE A 276 -7.05 27.92 10.07
N ASP A 277 -5.97 28.49 9.53
CA ASP A 277 -6.07 29.69 8.72
C ASP A 277 -6.76 29.38 7.37
N GLU A 278 -7.35 30.40 6.73
CA GLU A 278 -7.81 30.31 5.35
C GLU A 278 -6.64 29.95 4.42
N PHE A 279 -6.85 28.96 3.56
CA PHE A 279 -5.85 28.31 2.71
C PHE A 279 -4.72 27.58 3.43
N GLU A 280 -4.88 27.25 4.72
CA GLU A 280 -3.93 26.38 5.41
C GLU A 280 -4.06 24.92 4.94
N PRO A 281 -2.95 24.28 4.52
CA PRO A 281 -2.96 22.89 4.06
C PRO A 281 -2.72 21.87 5.18
N ILE A 282 -3.36 20.72 5.05
CA ILE A 282 -3.04 19.48 5.77
C ILE A 282 -2.41 18.51 4.77
N HIS A 283 -1.15 18.13 4.98
CA HIS A 283 -0.50 17.11 4.15
C HIS A 283 -1.06 15.72 4.48
N LEU A 284 -1.37 14.93 3.46
CA LEU A 284 -1.92 13.59 3.65
C LEU A 284 -0.99 12.47 3.19
N GLU A 285 -0.42 12.60 1.99
CA GLU A 285 0.29 11.50 1.35
C GLU A 285 1.37 12.02 0.40
N TYR A 286 2.52 11.33 0.44
CA TYR A 286 3.47 11.30 -0.66
C TYR A 286 3.20 10.06 -1.50
N SER A 287 3.40 10.16 -2.82
CA SER A 287 3.54 9.00 -3.69
C SER A 287 4.73 9.20 -4.62
N PHE A 288 5.89 8.77 -4.14
CA PHE A 288 7.16 8.88 -4.85
C PHE A 288 7.11 8.06 -6.14
N LYS A 289 7.66 8.67 -7.20
CA LYS A 289 7.79 8.08 -8.52
C LYS A 289 9.24 7.78 -8.79
N PHE A 290 9.52 6.65 -9.42
CA PHE A 290 10.87 6.11 -9.50
C PHE A 290 11.44 6.20 -10.91
N LEU A 291 12.76 6.32 -11.01
CA LEU A 291 13.49 5.92 -12.21
C LEU A 291 13.99 4.49 -12.01
N GLU A 292 14.27 3.78 -13.10
CA GLU A 292 14.92 2.47 -13.03
C GLU A 292 16.26 2.53 -12.25
N SER A 293 17.01 3.63 -12.40
CA SER A 293 18.23 3.86 -11.61
C SER A 293 17.98 4.02 -10.11
N ASP A 294 16.81 4.54 -9.71
CA ASP A 294 16.41 4.63 -8.30
C ASP A 294 16.13 3.23 -7.75
N ILE A 295 15.41 2.39 -8.52
CA ILE A 295 15.11 0.99 -8.19
C ILE A 295 16.41 0.18 -8.03
N ASN A 296 17.34 0.32 -8.98
CA ASN A 296 18.65 -0.36 -8.95
C ASN A 296 19.45 -0.05 -7.68
N ARG A 297 19.49 1.24 -7.31
CA ARG A 297 20.18 1.70 -6.10
C ARG A 297 19.50 1.19 -4.84
N LEU A 298 18.16 1.19 -4.79
CA LEU A 298 17.43 0.68 -3.63
C LEU A 298 17.72 -0.80 -3.41
N ALA A 299 17.72 -1.63 -4.46
CA ALA A 299 18.05 -3.05 -4.35
C ALA A 299 19.46 -3.27 -3.79
N GLU A 300 20.46 -2.60 -4.39
CA GLU A 300 21.86 -2.70 -3.95
C GLU A 300 22.04 -2.27 -2.49
N GLN A 301 21.46 -1.12 -2.10
CA GLN A 301 21.61 -0.55 -0.75
C GLN A 301 20.84 -1.31 0.32
N SER A 302 19.80 -2.07 -0.06
CA SER A 302 19.02 -2.88 0.87
C SER A 302 19.51 -4.33 0.97
N GLY A 303 20.55 -4.71 0.22
CA GLY A 303 21.15 -6.04 0.28
C GLY A 303 20.41 -7.09 -0.55
N PHE A 304 19.71 -6.65 -1.59
CA PHE A 304 19.08 -7.52 -2.59
C PHE A 304 19.90 -7.54 -3.88
N ARG A 305 19.80 -8.65 -4.61
CA ARG A 305 20.24 -8.75 -6.02
C ARG A 305 19.02 -8.67 -6.93
N ILE A 306 19.06 -7.78 -7.91
CA ILE A 306 18.02 -7.74 -8.95
C ILE A 306 18.16 -8.98 -9.84
N VAL A 307 17.08 -9.72 -9.97
CA VAL A 307 16.94 -10.84 -10.90
C VAL A 307 16.46 -10.31 -12.25
N GLU A 308 15.37 -9.53 -12.25
CA GLU A 308 14.77 -8.96 -13.47
C GLU A 308 13.80 -7.82 -13.16
N HIS A 309 13.68 -6.90 -14.12
CA HIS A 309 12.62 -5.88 -14.16
C HIS A 309 11.57 -6.27 -15.19
N PHE A 310 10.31 -6.29 -14.79
CA PHE A 310 9.18 -6.48 -15.69
C PHE A 310 8.44 -5.15 -15.82
N SER A 311 8.14 -4.70 -17.03
CA SER A 311 7.54 -3.39 -17.29
C SER A 311 6.41 -3.50 -18.31
N ASP A 312 5.43 -2.61 -18.21
CA ASP A 312 4.34 -2.52 -19.17
C ASP A 312 4.83 -1.87 -20.48
N SER A 313 4.04 -2.00 -21.55
CA SER A 313 4.42 -1.51 -22.88
C SER A 313 4.62 0.01 -22.97
N ASP A 314 4.04 0.79 -22.06
CA ASP A 314 4.20 2.25 -22.04
C ASP A 314 5.38 2.68 -21.14
N HIS A 315 6.05 1.74 -20.46
CA HIS A 315 7.10 2.00 -19.48
C HIS A 315 6.65 2.92 -18.34
N TYR A 316 5.45 2.67 -17.83
CA TYR A 316 4.82 3.45 -16.77
C TYR A 316 5.05 2.83 -15.40
N PHE A 317 5.21 1.52 -15.34
CA PHE A 317 5.33 0.77 -14.11
C PHE A 317 6.42 -0.31 -14.24
N ILE A 318 7.07 -0.65 -13.13
CA ILE A 318 7.99 -1.79 -13.04
C ILE A 318 7.60 -2.67 -11.86
N ASP A 319 7.41 -3.96 -12.09
CA ASP A 319 7.51 -5.00 -11.06
C ASP A 319 8.92 -5.57 -11.08
N SER A 320 9.68 -5.35 -10.01
CA SER A 320 11.08 -5.75 -9.93
C SER A 320 11.24 -6.97 -9.03
N LEU A 321 11.80 -8.05 -9.60
CA LEU A 321 12.08 -9.28 -8.88
C LEU A 321 13.48 -9.24 -8.28
N TRP A 322 13.56 -9.28 -6.96
CA TRP A 322 14.78 -9.19 -6.17
C TRP A 322 15.00 -10.47 -5.39
N GLU A 323 16.25 -10.92 -5.29
CA GLU A 323 16.66 -12.09 -4.51
C GLU A 323 17.42 -11.66 -3.26
N ALA A 324 17.08 -12.27 -2.13
CA ALA A 324 17.76 -12.14 -0.86
C ALA A 324 19.13 -12.87 -0.89
N ILE A 325 20.25 -12.11 -0.92
CA ILE A 325 21.63 -12.64 -1.09
C ILE A 325 22.42 -12.89 0.19
#